data_AF-A0A833HHI1-F1
#
_entry.id   AF-A0A833HHI1-F1
#
_cell.length_a   1.000
_cell.length_b   1.000
_cell.length_c   1.000
_cell.angle_alpha   90.00
_cell.angle_beta   90.00
_cell.angle_gamma   90.00
#
_symmetry.space_group_name_H-M   'P 1'
#
loop_
_entity.id
_entity.type
_entity.pdbx_description
1 polymer ?
#
loop_
_entity_poly.entity_id
_entity_poly.type
_entity_poly.pdbx_seq_one_letter_code
_entity_poly.pdbx_strand_id
1 'polypeptide(L)' 'MSHFALMTLYAALLGVFFATLWKRQRAEQVRLFLKIFVSLVGGALVLGWLMYFFPSGPPKPLP' A
#
# COMPACT_ATOMS: atom_id res chain seq x y z
N MET A 1 5.26 -17.86 7.51
CA MET A 1 4.72 -17.09 6.36
C MET A 1 4.91 -15.61 6.64
N SER A 2 5.82 -14.94 5.92
CA SER A 2 6.24 -13.56 6.24
C SER A 2 5.09 -12.57 6.01
N HIS A 3 4.77 -11.77 7.02
CA HIS A 3 3.70 -10.74 6.99
C HIS A 3 3.73 -9.85 5.74
N PHE A 4 4.94 -9.57 5.26
CA PHE A 4 5.21 -8.81 4.05
C PHE A 4 4.63 -9.46 2.77
N ALA A 5 4.70 -10.79 2.67
CA ALA A 5 4.15 -11.53 1.54
C ALA A 5 2.62 -11.46 1.51
N LEU A 6 1.98 -11.49 2.70
CA LEU A 6 0.53 -11.34 2.84
C LEU A 6 0.05 -9.95 2.45
N MET A 7 0.74 -8.89 2.88
CA MET A 7 0.41 -7.50 2.51
C MET A 7 0.54 -7.25 1.00
N THR A 8 1.61 -7.80 0.39
CA THR A 8 1.85 -7.67 -1.05
C THR A 8 0.80 -8.43 -1.86
N LEU A 9 0.46 -9.65 -1.43
CA LEU A 9 -0.59 -10.45 -2.08
C LEU A 9 -1.96 -9.78 -1.95
N TYR A 10 -2.26 -9.19 -0.79
CA TYR A 10 -3.51 -8.47 -0.55
C TYR A 10 -3.64 -7.24 -1.46
N ALA A 11 -2.57 -6.44 -1.60
CA ALA A 11 -2.56 -5.30 -2.52
C ALA A 11 -2.71 -5.73 -3.99
N ALA A 12 -2.08 -6.84 -4.39
CA ALA A 12 -2.22 -7.39 -5.73
C ALA A 12 -3.66 -7.88 -6.02
N LEU A 13 -4.28 -8.58 -5.07
CA LEU A 13 -5.66 -9.07 -5.18
C LEU A 13 -6.67 -7.92 -5.23
N LEU A 14 -6.52 -6.89 -4.38
CA LEU A 14 -7.37 -5.70 -4.44
C LEU A 14 -7.24 -4.99 -5.79
N GLY A 15 -6.01 -4.81 -6.26
CA GLY A 15 -5.75 -4.18 -7.55
C GLY A 15 -6.45 -4.93 -8.67
N VAL A 16 -6.29 -6.26 -8.74
CA VAL A 16 -6.94 -7.09 -9.77
C VAL A 16 -8.46 -7.03 -9.66
N PHE A 17 -9.02 -7.09 -8.45
CA PHE A 17 -10.46 -7.04 -8.22
C PHE A 17 -11.08 -5.71 -8.66
N PHE A 18 -10.49 -4.58 -8.28
CA PHE A 18 -10.97 -3.26 -8.72
C PHE A 18 -10.78 -3.03 -10.22
N ALA A 19 -9.69 -3.55 -10.79
CA ALA A 19 -9.45 -3.51 -12.22
C ALA A 19 -10.55 -4.29 -12.97
N THR A 20 -10.83 -5.54 -12.60
CA THR A 20 -11.85 -6.39 -13.24
C THR A 20 -13.29 -5.91 -13.04
N LEU A 21 -13.60 -5.30 -11.90
CA LEU A 21 -14.96 -4.86 -11.61
C LEU A 21 -15.34 -3.56 -12.32
N TRP A 22 -14.41 -2.61 -12.48
CA TRP A 22 -14.77 -1.24 -12.86
C TRP A 22 -14.69 -0.94 -14.36
N LYS A 23 -13.87 -1.66 -15.15
CA LYS A 23 -13.68 -1.33 -16.57
C LYS A 23 -13.61 -2.54 -17.50
N ARG A 24 -14.41 -2.48 -18.58
CA ARG A 24 -14.50 -3.52 -19.64
C ARG A 24 -13.38 -3.43 -20.70
N GLN A 25 -12.77 -2.25 -20.89
CA GLN A 25 -11.62 -2.08 -21.80
C GLN A 25 -10.30 -2.35 -21.08
N ARG A 26 -9.52 -3.33 -21.57
CA ARG A 26 -8.26 -3.78 -20.95
C ARG A 26 -7.24 -2.66 -20.72
N ALA A 27 -7.13 -1.70 -21.64
CA ALA A 27 -6.19 -0.58 -21.51
C ALA A 27 -6.54 0.34 -20.33
N GLU A 28 -7.82 0.61 -20.14
CA GLU A 28 -8.28 1.45 -19.04
C GLU A 28 -8.24 0.70 -17.70
N GLN A 29 -8.43 -0.62 -17.74
CA GLN A 29 -8.30 -1.54 -16.62
C GLN A 29 -6.88 -1.52 -16.03
N VAL A 30 -5.86 -1.61 -16.90
CA VAL A 30 -4.44 -1.54 -16.50
C VAL A 30 -4.11 -0.17 -15.94
N ARG A 31 -4.63 0.91 -16.53
CA ARG A 31 -4.44 2.27 -16.02
C ARG A 31 -5.02 2.44 -14.61
N LEU A 32 -6.20 1.88 -14.36
CA LEU A 32 -6.89 1.97 -13.07
C LEU A 32 -6.19 1.10 -12.01
N PHE A 33 -5.75 -0.11 -12.39
CA PHE A 33 -4.87 -0.96 -11.59
C PHE A 33 -3.59 -0.22 -11.18
N LEU A 34 -2.86 0.35 -12.15
CA LEU A 34 -1.61 1.05 -11.90
C LEU A 34 -1.83 2.24 -10.95
N LYS A 35 -2.90 3.01 -11.16
CA LYS A 35 -3.24 4.14 -10.29
C LYS A 35 -3.45 3.70 -8.85
N ILE A 36 -4.28 2.67 -8.61
CA ILE A 36 -4.57 2.17 -7.27
C ILE A 36 -3.31 1.56 -6.64
N PHE A 37 -2.58 0.73 -7.38
CA PHE A 37 -1.37 0.08 -6.92
C PHE A 37 -0.30 1.10 -6.51
N VAL A 38 -0.01 2.08 -7.37
CA VAL A 38 0.96 3.16 -7.08
C VAL A 38 0.48 4.01 -5.91
N SER A 39 -0.83 4.25 -5.77
CA SER A 39 -1.36 5.03 -4.65
C SER A 39 -1.22 4.29 -3.32
N LEU A 40 -1.51 2.99 -3.26
CA LEU A 40 -1.35 2.19 -2.05
C LEU A 40 0.13 2.01 -1.69
N VAL A 41 0.97 1.61 -2.67
CA VAL A 41 2.39 1.36 -2.43
C VAL A 41 3.12 2.67 -2.13
N GLY A 42 2.88 3.71 -2.94
CA GLY A 42 3.42 5.05 -2.71
C GLY A 42 2.95 5.65 -1.40
N GLY A 43 1.66 5.51 -1.06
CA GLY A 43 1.12 5.95 0.22
C GLY A 43 1.77 5.26 1.40
N ALA A 44 1.95 3.94 1.34
CA ALA A 44 2.63 3.18 2.39
C ALA A 44 4.11 3.57 2.53
N LEU A 45 4.82 3.80 1.42
CA LEU A 45 6.23 4.24 1.44
C LEU A 45 6.36 5.65 2.03
N VAL A 46 5.51 6.58 1.61
CA VAL A 46 5.47 7.95 2.13
C VAL A 46 5.17 7.94 3.62
N LEU A 47 4.17 7.17 4.06
CA LEU A 47 3.84 7.02 5.47
C LEU A 47 4.98 6.38 6.26
N GLY A 48 5.62 5.32 5.75
CA GLY A 48 6.78 4.70 6.39
C GLY A 48 7.98 5.64 6.51
N TRP A 49 8.23 6.46 5.48
CA TRP A 49 9.24 7.51 5.52
C TRP A 49 8.88 8.61 6.54
N LEU A 50 7.61 9.00 6.61
CA LEU A 50 7.13 9.97 7.60
C LEU A 50 7.31 9.43 9.03
N MET A 51 7.09 8.13 9.23
CA MET A 51 7.32 7.46 10.51
C MET A 51 8.81 7.39 10.87
N TYR A 52 9.73 7.36 9.90
CA TYR A 52 11.17 7.48 10.18
C TYR A 52 11.54 8.83 10.82
N PHE A 53 10.81 9.89 10.47
CA PHE A 53 10.95 11.20 11.09
C PHE A 53 10.26 11.35 12.45
N PHE A 54 9.44 10.39 12.86
CA PHE A 54 8.86 10.35 14.20
C PHE A 54 9.74 9.47 15.11
N PRO A 55 10.65 10.07 15.91
CA PRO A 55 11.37 9.31 16.91
C PRO A 55 10.37 8.84 17.96
N SER A 56 10.07 7.54 17.97
CA SER A 56 9.60 6.86 19.17
C SER A 56 10.76 6.82 20.17
N GLY A 57 11.05 7.97 20.77
CA GLY A 57 11.96 8.05 21.91
C GLY A 57 11.45 7.10 23.00
N PRO A 58 12.35 6.32 23.65
CA PRO A 58 11.95 5.42 24.72
C PRO A 58 11.18 6.22 25.77
N PRO A 59 10.10 5.68 26.37
CA PRO A 59 9.41 6.34 27.45
C PRO A 59 10.45 6.69 28.52
N LYS A 60 10.67 7.99 28.71
CA LYS A 60 11.57 8.51 29.73
C LYS A 60 11.05 7.95 31.06
N PRO A 61 11.87 7.20 31.84
CA PRO A 61 11.43 6.78 33.17
C PRO A 61 11.02 8.04 33.92
N LEU A 62 9.76 8.11 34.30
CA LEU A 62 9.26 9.16 35.18
C LEU A 62 10.02 9.03 36.52
N PRO A 63 10.46 10.15 37.13
CA PRO A 63 11.17 10.13 38.40
C PRO A 63 10.34 9.51 39.53
#